data_AF-A0A1R2AXR6-F1
#
_entry.id   AF-A0A1R2AXR6-F1
#
_cell.length_a   1.000
_cell.length_b   1.000
_cell.length_c   1.000
_cell.angle_alpha   90.00
_cell.angle_beta   90.00
_cell.angle_gamma   90.00
#
_symmetry.space_group_name_H-M   'P 1'
#
loop_
_entity.id
_entity.type
_entity.pdbx_description
1 polymer ?
#
loop_
_entity_poly.entity_id
_entity_poly.type
_entity_poly.pdbx_seq_one_letter_code
_entity_poly.pdbx_strand_id
1 'polypeptide(L)'
;MFRIFARKRVQMDQGIIMGFRSRIKLDPEEYTRRMNVREKDYERKGFSPKDAVGELAPGTVYLDRVDEKWRRFYKRTENTPKL
;
A
#
# COMPACT_ATOMS: atom_id res chain seq x y z
N MET A 1 -45.95 8.58 -18.00
CA MET A 1 -45.22 7.34 -18.28
C MET A 1 -43.82 7.46 -17.67
N PHE A 2 -43.65 7.01 -16.43
CA PHE A 2 -42.35 7.13 -15.72
C PHE A 2 -41.43 5.97 -16.10
N ARG A 3 -40.27 6.28 -16.70
CA ARG A 3 -39.21 5.29 -16.94
C ARG A 3 -38.52 4.98 -15.62
N ILE A 4 -38.78 3.80 -15.07
CA ILE A 4 -37.98 3.22 -13.99
C ILE A 4 -36.63 2.85 -14.61
N PHE A 5 -35.60 3.66 -14.35
CA PHE A 5 -34.23 3.25 -14.65
C PHE A 5 -33.86 2.10 -13.71
N ALA A 6 -33.75 0.89 -14.25
CA ALA A 6 -33.22 -0.25 -13.51
C ALA A 6 -31.81 0.13 -12.99
N ARG A 7 -31.62 0.14 -11.67
CA ARG A 7 -30.29 0.27 -11.05
C ARG A 7 -29.40 -0.81 -11.66
N LYS A 8 -28.38 -0.41 -12.43
CA LYS A 8 -27.31 -1.32 -12.86
C LYS A 8 -26.74 -1.96 -11.59
N ARG A 9 -26.91 -3.26 -11.43
CA ARG A 9 -26.31 -4.01 -10.33
C ARG A 9 -24.80 -3.88 -10.54
N VAL A 10 -24.09 -3.19 -9.63
CA VAL A 10 -22.63 -3.13 -9.68
C VAL A 10 -22.15 -4.54 -9.37
N GLN A 11 -21.74 -5.27 -10.40
CA GLN A 11 -21.18 -6.60 -10.25
C GLN A 11 -19.78 -6.45 -9.67
N MET A 12 -19.41 -7.29 -8.70
CA MET A 12 -18.04 -7.27 -8.18
C MET A 12 -17.07 -7.50 -9.32
N ASP A 13 -16.17 -6.54 -9.51
CA ASP A 13 -15.07 -6.66 -10.44
C ASP A 13 -14.17 -7.83 -10.02
N GLN A 14 -13.88 -8.73 -10.96
CA GLN A 14 -12.98 -9.85 -10.75
C GLN A 14 -11.58 -9.38 -10.30
N GLY A 15 -11.16 -8.19 -10.73
CA GLY A 15 -9.91 -7.57 -10.29
C GLY A 15 -9.85 -7.33 -8.77
N ILE A 16 -10.98 -6.94 -8.16
CA ILE A 16 -11.07 -6.72 -6.71
C ILE A 16 -10.92 -8.04 -5.95
N ILE A 17 -11.61 -9.09 -6.40
CA ILE A 17 -11.56 -10.42 -5.76
C ILE A 17 -10.13 -10.98 -5.83
N MET A 18 -9.48 -10.84 -6.99
CA MET A 18 -8.09 -11.27 -7.18
C MET A 18 -7.13 -10.50 -6.27
N GLY A 19 -7.30 -9.18 -6.15
CA GLY A 19 -6.49 -8.35 -5.24
C GLY A 19 -6.63 -8.73 -3.76
N PHE A 20 -7.81 -9.18 -3.33
CA PHE A 20 -7.97 -9.66 -1.96
C PHE A 20 -7.28 -10.99 -1.69
N ARG A 21 -7.25 -11.89 -2.69
CA ARG A 21 -6.64 -13.21 -2.58
C ARG A 21 -5.11 -13.16 -2.61
N SER A 22 -4.51 -12.13 -3.21
CA SER A 22 -3.06 -11.95 -3.24
C SER A 22 -2.48 -11.31 -1.97
N ARG A 23 -3.31 -10.98 -0.97
CA ARG A 23 -2.83 -10.40 0.29
C ARG A 23 -2.10 -11.44 1.13
N ILE A 24 -1.02 -11.01 1.77
CA ILE A 24 -0.26 -11.83 2.72
C ILE A 24 -0.88 -11.64 4.11
N LYS A 25 -1.28 -12.75 4.74
CA LYS A 25 -1.75 -12.75 6.13
C LYS A 25 -0.54 -12.71 7.06
N LEU A 26 -0.61 -11.87 8.08
CA LEU A 26 0.38 -11.81 9.15
C LEU A 26 -0.20 -12.43 10.43
N ASP A 27 0.67 -13.05 11.22
CA ASP A 27 0.34 -13.45 12.58
C ASP A 27 0.22 -12.22 13.50
N PRO A 28 -0.58 -12.30 14.58
CA PRO A 28 -0.82 -11.15 15.46
C PRO A 28 0.44 -10.54 16.08
N GLU A 29 1.43 -11.38 16.41
CA GLU A 29 2.71 -10.96 17.00
C GLU A 29 3.52 -10.13 16.00
N GLU A 30 3.59 -10.58 14.75
CA GLU A 30 4.29 -9.88 13.68
C GLU A 30 3.60 -8.57 13.32
N TYR A 31 2.27 -8.56 13.27
CA TYR A 31 1.49 -7.33 13.11
C TYR A 31 1.80 -6.32 14.22
N THR A 32 1.80 -6.77 15.48
CA THR A 32 2.10 -5.92 16.65
C THR A 32 3.52 -5.38 16.59
N ARG A 33 4.50 -6.23 16.21
CA ARG A 33 5.89 -5.82 16.02
C ARG A 33 6.01 -4.70 14.98
N ARG A 34 5.32 -4.83 13.84
CA ARG A 34 5.30 -3.80 12.78
C ARG A 34 4.66 -2.50 13.26
N MET A 35 3.59 -2.56 14.05
CA MET A 35 2.97 -1.36 14.65
C MET A 35 3.94 -0.63 15.59
N ASN A 36 4.65 -1.36 16.44
CA ASN A 36 5.65 -0.77 17.33
C ASN A 36 6.80 -0.07 16.57
N VAL A 37 7.20 -0.60 15.41
CA VAL A 37 8.18 0.07 14.53
C VAL A 37 7.59 1.36 13.96
N ARG A 38 6.34 1.32 13.49
CA ARG A 38 5.65 2.49 12.96
C ARG A 38 5.55 3.62 13.98
N GLU A 39 5.28 3.30 15.24
CA GLU A 39 5.28 4.29 16.34
C GLU A 39 6.67 4.89 16.57
N LYS A 40 7.73 4.07 16.57
CA LYS A 40 9.12 4.56 16.73
C LYS A 40 9.60 5.44 15.59
N ASP A 41 9.14 5.16 14.38
CA ASP A 41 9.51 5.93 13.18
C ASP A 41 8.58 7.14 12.97
N TYR A 42 7.49 7.26 13.73
CA TYR A 42 6.66 8.45 13.73
C TYR A 42 7.50 9.67 14.16
N GLU A 43 7.40 10.76 13.41
CA GLU A 43 8.22 11.97 13.63
C GLU A 43 9.74 11.72 13.65
N ARG A 44 10.21 10.68 12.96
CA ARG A 44 11.62 10.47 12.74
C ARG A 44 12.08 11.09 11.42
N LYS A 45 13.32 11.56 11.40
CA LYS A 45 14.03 12.05 10.21
C LYS A 45 15.38 11.37 10.09
N GLY A 46 16.04 11.49 8.93
CA GLY A 46 17.34 10.87 8.69
C GLY A 46 17.29 9.33 8.69
N PHE A 47 16.20 8.74 8.19
CA PHE A 47 16.02 7.27 8.22
C PHE A 47 15.47 6.71 6.90
N SER A 48 15.71 5.42 6.70
CA SER A 48 15.12 4.63 5.61
C SER A 48 14.33 3.46 6.24
N PRO A 49 13.06 3.26 5.88
CA PRO A 49 12.29 2.11 6.34
C PRO A 49 13.00 0.79 5.98
N LYS A 50 12.88 -0.23 6.83
CA LYS A 50 13.55 -1.52 6.66
C LYS A 50 12.62 -2.65 6.19
N ASP A 51 11.34 -2.35 5.98
CA ASP A 51 10.36 -3.37 5.59
C ASP A 51 10.62 -3.92 4.18
N ALA A 52 10.26 -5.18 3.96
CA ALA A 52 10.51 -5.88 2.71
C ALA A 52 9.64 -5.33 1.57
N VAL A 53 10.27 -4.68 0.59
CA VAL A 53 9.60 -4.17 -0.62
C VAL A 53 8.99 -5.31 -1.45
N GLY A 54 9.52 -6.53 -1.36
CA GLY A 54 9.04 -7.71 -2.09
C GLY A 54 7.63 -8.17 -1.70
N GLU A 55 7.08 -7.73 -0.56
CA GLU A 55 5.70 -8.02 -0.17
C GLU A 55 4.69 -7.09 -0.88
N LEU A 56 5.14 -6.01 -1.52
CA LEU A 56 4.29 -5.04 -2.18
C LEU A 56 3.89 -5.51 -3.59
N ALA A 57 2.66 -5.20 -3.98
CA ALA A 57 2.20 -5.48 -5.34
C ALA A 57 3.05 -4.73 -6.39
N PRO A 58 3.19 -5.26 -7.61
CA PRO A 58 3.78 -4.53 -8.73
C PRO A 58 3.11 -3.16 -8.93
N GLY A 59 3.90 -2.14 -9.24
CA GLY A 59 3.43 -0.77 -9.44
C GLY A 59 3.22 0.04 -8.16
N THR A 60 3.38 -0.57 -6.98
CA THR A 60 3.18 0.09 -5.68
C THR A 60 4.23 1.16 -5.43
N VAL A 61 3.79 2.37 -5.09
CA VAL A 61 4.67 3.47 -4.64
C VAL A 61 4.87 3.36 -3.14
N TYR A 62 6.11 3.40 -2.68
CA TYR A 62 6.48 3.22 -1.27
C TYR A 62 7.53 4.23 -0.81
N LEU A 63 7.62 4.45 0.49
CA LEU A 63 8.58 5.36 1.10
C LEU A 63 9.98 4.73 1.08
N ASP A 64 10.92 5.38 0.42
CA ASP A 64 12.32 4.96 0.35
C ASP A 64 13.14 5.51 1.52
N ARG A 65 12.99 6.82 1.80
CA ARG A 65 13.67 7.48 2.93
C ARG A 65 13.03 8.81 3.32
N VAL A 66 13.33 9.24 4.54
CA VAL A 66 13.09 10.60 5.05
C VAL A 66 14.45 11.20 5.41
N ASP A 67 14.80 12.34 4.81
CA ASP A 67 16.09 12.97 5.09
C ASP A 67 16.08 13.88 6.33
N GLU A 68 17.22 14.50 6.63
CA GLU A 68 17.41 15.39 7.79
C GLU A 68 16.54 16.66 7.79
N LYS A 69 15.94 16.97 6.65
CA LYS A 69 15.03 18.11 6.46
C LYS A 69 13.58 17.66 6.32
N TRP A 70 13.26 16.44 6.73
CA TRP A 70 11.92 15.85 6.69
C TRP A 70 11.36 15.63 5.28
N ARG A 71 12.20 15.71 4.24
CA ARG A 71 11.75 15.47 2.87
C ARG A 71 11.60 13.98 2.66
N ARG A 72 10.44 13.57 2.15
CA ARG A 72 10.10 12.17 1.87
C ARG A 72 10.41 11.82 0.42
N PHE A 73 11.14 10.73 0.22
CA PHE A 73 11.50 10.23 -1.10
C PHE A 73 10.78 8.90 -1.33
N TYR A 74 10.22 8.73 -2.53
CA TYR A 74 9.41 7.58 -2.87
C TYR A 74 10.01 6.83 -4.06
N LYS A 75 9.85 5.51 -4.04
CA LYS A 75 10.19 4.60 -5.15
C LYS A 75 8.96 3.79 -5.54
N ARG A 76 9.08 3.05 -6.65
CA ARG A 76 8.06 2.12 -7.14
C ARG A 76 8.68 0.73 -7.29
N THR A 77 7.91 -0.32 -7.01
CA THR A 77 8.38 -1.72 -7.12
C THR A 77 8.77 -2.12 -8.54
N GLU A 78 8.22 -1.44 -9.55
CA GLU A 78 8.57 -1.56 -10.96
C GLU A 78 8.88 -0.17 -11.56
N ASN A 79 9.86 -0.10 -12.46
CA ASN A 79 10.14 1.10 -13.25
C ASN A 79 9.17 1.17 -14.44
N THR A 80 7.87 1.34 -14.17
CA THR A 80 6.93 1.67 -15.25
C THR A 80 7.17 3.13 -15.65
N PRO A 81 7.50 3.44 -16.91
CA PRO A 81 7.72 4.81 -17.35
C PRO A 81 6.52 5.68 -17.01
N LYS A 82 6.76 6.93 -16.60
CA LYS A 82 5.68 7.92 -16.50
C LYS A 82 5.08 8.09 -17.91
N LEU A 83 3.75 7.96 -18.02
CA LEU A 83 2.99 8.42 -19.18
C LEU A 83 3.23 9.91 -19.41
#